data_AF-A0AAV8A981-F1
#
_entry.id   AF-A0AAV8A981-F1
#
_cell.length_a   1.000
_cell.length_b   1.000
_cell.length_c   1.000
_cell.angle_alpha   90.00
_cell.angle_beta   90.00
_cell.angle_gamma   90.00
#
_symmetry.space_group_name_H-M   'P 1'
#
loop_
_entity.id
_entity.type
_entity.pdbx_description
1 polymer ?
#
loop_
_entity_poly.entity_id
_entity_poly.type
_entity_poly.pdbx_seq_one_letter_code
_entity_poly.pdbx_strand_id
1 'polypeptide(L)'
;MPSNNVLGACAVVTLGFIIGNVGEIDFTWEGLIFGILASIFSAIYPITIKLKLNKSDQKVPSFTKGELMIYNNSVSLIILLPFLLLTGDLKPEKLELFLSYKFGGKLLFSISLSFLMSFAMVLQIKNVSPLTHMVVGSFKGAIQTLLAAILWSSKFTRLNLFGNFLTIFGSFIYGYLTDKEKKEKEIKKLTSIAMEKI
;
A
#
# COMPACT_ATOMS: atom_id res chain seq x y z
N MET A 1 12.20 -6.03 18.08
CA MET A 1 12.19 -6.85 16.85
C MET A 1 10.90 -7.68 16.83
N PRO A 2 10.31 -8.01 15.67
CA PRO A 2 9.16 -8.91 15.59
C PRO A 2 9.54 -10.31 16.08
N SER A 3 8.59 -11.08 16.64
CA SER A 3 8.88 -12.47 17.01
C SER A 3 9.12 -13.36 15.79
N ASN A 4 9.76 -14.50 16.00
CA ASN A 4 9.99 -15.51 14.96
C ASN A 4 8.67 -15.97 14.31
N ASN A 5 7.56 -15.94 15.04
CA ASN A 5 6.24 -16.34 14.52
C ASN A 5 5.73 -15.32 13.47
N VAL A 6 5.92 -14.03 13.72
CA VAL A 6 5.55 -12.97 12.77
C VAL A 6 6.43 -13.03 11.52
N LEU A 7 7.71 -13.36 11.68
CA LEU A 7 8.64 -13.56 10.57
C LEU A 7 8.21 -14.75 9.69
N GLY A 8 7.79 -15.86 10.30
CA GLY A 8 7.24 -17.01 9.59
C GLY A 8 6.00 -16.65 8.75
N ALA A 9 5.09 -15.84 9.30
CA ALA A 9 3.93 -15.36 8.55
C ALA A 9 4.33 -14.46 7.36
N CYS A 10 5.31 -13.58 7.54
CA CYS A 10 5.86 -12.78 6.44
C CYS A 10 6.45 -13.67 5.33
N ALA A 11 7.16 -14.74 5.69
CA ALA A 11 7.71 -15.67 4.71
C ALA A 11 6.61 -16.35 3.89
N VAL A 12 5.49 -16.74 4.51
CA VAL A 12 4.32 -17.29 3.80
C VAL A 12 3.73 -16.27 2.81
N VAL A 13 3.61 -15.00 3.22
CA VAL A 13 3.14 -13.92 2.33
C VAL A 13 4.08 -13.76 1.13
N THR A 14 5.39 -13.74 1.36
CA THR A 14 6.39 -13.61 0.28
C THR A 14 6.37 -14.81 -0.66
N LEU A 15 6.29 -16.03 -0.14
CA LEU A 15 6.19 -17.25 -0.95
C LEU A 15 4.90 -17.26 -1.80
N GLY A 16 3.76 -16.91 -1.21
CA GLY A 16 2.51 -16.77 -1.95
C GLY A 16 2.62 -15.76 -3.08
N PHE A 17 3.24 -14.62 -2.82
CA PHE A 17 3.46 -13.59 -3.84
C PHE A 17 4.34 -14.11 -4.97
N ILE A 18 5.47 -14.76 -4.66
CA ILE A 18 6.37 -15.34 -5.68
C ILE A 18 5.64 -16.38 -6.54
N ILE A 19 4.93 -17.33 -5.91
CA ILE A 19 4.16 -18.35 -6.63
C ILE A 19 3.10 -17.70 -7.53
N GLY A 20 2.46 -16.63 -7.03
CA GLY A 20 1.49 -15.85 -7.78
C GLY A 20 2.07 -15.30 -9.09
N ASN A 21 3.21 -14.60 -8.99
CA ASN A 21 3.89 -13.98 -10.14
C ASN A 21 4.47 -15.02 -11.11
N VAL A 22 5.00 -16.15 -10.62
CA VAL A 22 5.49 -17.24 -11.48
C VAL A 22 4.35 -17.88 -12.29
N GLY A 23 3.14 -17.90 -11.74
CA GLY A 23 1.96 -18.40 -12.44
C GLY A 23 1.35 -17.41 -13.43
N GLU A 24 1.92 -16.23 -13.63
CA GLU A 24 1.37 -15.19 -14.49
C GLU A 24 1.56 -15.53 -15.97
N ILE A 25 0.52 -15.28 -16.78
CA ILE A 25 0.49 -15.72 -18.19
C ILE A 25 1.38 -14.83 -19.05
N ASP A 26 1.36 -13.51 -18.79
CA ASP A 26 2.10 -12.51 -19.57
C ASP A 26 3.42 -12.11 -18.86
N PHE A 27 4.18 -13.11 -18.42
CA PHE A 27 5.43 -12.87 -17.71
C PHE A 27 6.50 -12.31 -18.64
N THR A 28 7.05 -11.14 -18.32
CA THR A 28 8.15 -10.49 -19.05
C THR A 28 9.29 -10.12 -18.11
N TRP A 29 10.53 -10.23 -18.61
CA TRP A 29 11.72 -9.93 -17.82
C TRP A 29 11.83 -8.44 -17.45
N GLU A 30 11.43 -7.57 -18.38
CA GLU A 30 11.36 -6.13 -18.15
C GLU A 30 10.33 -5.80 -17.06
N GLY A 31 9.14 -6.42 -17.12
CA GLY A 31 8.12 -6.30 -16.09
C GLY A 31 8.60 -6.73 -14.71
N LEU A 32 9.38 -7.82 -14.63
CA LEU A 32 9.99 -8.27 -13.38
C LEU A 32 10.94 -7.21 -12.80
N ILE A 33 11.85 -6.66 -13.60
CA ILE A 33 12.82 -5.64 -13.15
C ILE A 33 12.09 -4.40 -12.65
N PHE A 34 11.11 -3.90 -13.41
CA PHE A 34 10.30 -2.76 -12.99
C PHE A 34 9.48 -3.06 -11.72
N GLY A 35 8.97 -4.29 -11.57
CA GLY A 35 8.27 -4.73 -10.36
C GLY A 35 9.16 -4.76 -9.12
N ILE A 36 10.41 -5.22 -9.24
CA ILE A 36 11.40 -5.21 -8.16
C ILE A 36 11.74 -3.77 -7.77
N LEU A 37 12.03 -2.91 -8.75
CA LEU A 37 12.30 -1.49 -8.52
C LEU A 37 11.12 -0.82 -7.82
N ALA A 38 9.90 -1.02 -8.32
CA ALA A 38 8.68 -0.48 -7.73
C ALA A 38 8.48 -0.95 -6.28
N SER A 39 8.83 -2.20 -5.96
CA SER A 39 8.77 -2.75 -4.61
C SER A 39 9.75 -2.07 -3.66
N ILE A 40 10.98 -1.77 -4.13
CA ILE A 40 11.98 -1.04 -3.36
C ILE A 40 11.48 0.37 -3.03
N PHE A 41 11.00 1.12 -4.03
CA PHE A 41 10.46 2.47 -3.81
C PHE A 41 9.24 2.45 -2.88
N SER A 42 8.34 1.48 -3.07
CA SER A 42 7.15 1.30 -2.24
C SER A 42 7.48 0.99 -0.77
N ALA A 43 8.62 0.34 -0.50
CA ALA A 43 9.11 0.11 0.87
C ALA A 43 9.79 1.35 1.48
N ILE A 44 10.60 2.08 0.70
CA ILE A 44 11.32 3.28 1.16
C ILE A 44 10.35 4.41 1.53
N TYR A 45 9.27 4.57 0.78
CA TYR A 45 8.29 5.65 0.97
C TYR A 45 7.70 5.72 2.40
N PRO A 46 7.00 4.67 2.92
CA PRO A 46 6.41 4.72 4.25
C PRO A 46 7.47 4.78 5.36
N ILE A 47 8.67 4.22 5.13
CA ILE A 47 9.81 4.34 6.07
C ILE A 47 10.23 5.81 6.18
N THR A 48 10.45 6.49 5.06
CA THR A 48 10.87 7.90 5.04
C THR A 48 9.85 8.80 5.72
N ILE A 49 8.55 8.57 5.48
CA ILE A 49 7.47 9.31 6.15
C ILE A 49 7.52 9.08 7.66
N LYS A 50 7.61 7.82 8.10
CA LYS A 50 7.72 7.48 9.53
C LYS A 50 8.93 8.10 10.21
N LEU A 51 10.09 8.13 9.54
CA LEU A 51 11.30 8.75 10.07
C LEU A 51 11.13 10.27 10.24
N LYS A 52 10.49 10.94 9.27
CA LYS A 52 10.20 12.38 9.36
C LYS A 52 9.18 12.69 10.46
N LEU A 53 8.13 11.87 10.60
CA LEU A 53 7.12 12.03 11.65
C LEU A 53 7.70 11.81 13.06
N ASN A 54 8.57 10.80 13.25
CA ASN A 54 9.17 10.52 14.54
C ASN A 54 10.26 11.54 14.94
N LYS A 55 10.97 12.14 13.97
CA LYS A 55 11.97 13.20 14.24
C LYS A 55 11.35 14.56 14.56
N SER A 56 10.09 14.78 14.18
CA SER A 56 9.37 16.04 14.42
C SER A 56 8.95 16.26 15.88
N ASP A 57 9.26 15.32 16.78
CA ASP A 57 8.90 15.38 18.21
C ASP A 57 9.85 16.25 19.06
N GLN A 58 10.85 16.93 18.46
CA GLN A 58 11.73 17.82 19.24
C GLN A 58 11.78 19.30 18.84
N LYS A 59 11.60 19.73 17.58
CA LYS A 59 11.74 21.17 17.23
C LYS A 59 10.96 21.68 16.00
N VAL A 60 10.07 20.87 15.41
CA VAL A 60 9.36 21.24 14.17
C VAL A 60 7.85 21.13 14.46
N PRO A 61 7.02 22.14 14.16
CA PRO A 61 5.59 22.07 14.41
C PRO A 61 5.06 20.77 13.80
N SER A 62 4.36 19.99 14.63
CA SER A 62 3.74 18.72 14.24
C SER A 62 3.07 18.90 12.88
N PHE A 63 3.65 18.33 11.81
CA PHE A 63 3.04 18.37 10.48
C PHE A 63 1.58 17.92 10.63
N THR A 64 0.66 18.87 10.51
CA THR A 64 -0.75 18.61 10.67
C THR A 64 -1.16 17.66 9.56
N LYS A 65 -2.09 16.74 9.82
CA LYS A 65 -2.48 15.65 8.90
C LYS A 65 -2.71 16.12 7.45
N GLY A 66 -3.22 17.35 7.28
CA GLY A 66 -3.44 17.99 5.98
C GLY A 66 -2.17 18.48 5.28
N GLU A 67 -1.16 18.95 6.01
CA GLU A 67 0.06 19.53 5.41
C GLU A 67 0.91 18.47 4.72
N LEU A 68 1.05 17.27 5.32
CA LEU A 68 1.78 16.17 4.70
C LEU A 68 1.08 15.67 3.43
N MET A 69 -0.26 15.64 3.44
CA MET A 69 -1.06 15.24 2.30
C MET A 69 -0.99 16.27 1.16
N ILE A 70 -1.10 17.56 1.47
CA ILE A 70 -0.95 18.64 0.50
C ILE A 70 0.46 18.60 -0.10
N TYR A 71 1.50 18.45 0.73
CA TYR A 71 2.87 18.34 0.25
C TYR A 71 3.06 17.15 -0.71
N ASN A 72 2.60 15.96 -0.32
CA ASN A 72 2.70 14.75 -1.13
C ASN A 72 1.95 14.89 -2.46
N ASN A 73 0.73 15.44 -2.43
CA ASN A 73 -0.09 15.63 -3.63
C ASN A 73 0.48 16.72 -4.55
N SER A 74 1.02 17.81 -3.99
CA SER A 74 1.66 18.87 -4.78
C SER A 74 2.93 18.41 -5.49
N VAL A 75 3.79 17.64 -4.80
CA VAL A 75 4.97 17.04 -5.43
C VAL A 75 4.55 16.07 -6.54
N SER A 76 3.50 15.28 -6.30
CA SER A 76 2.96 14.37 -7.31
C SER A 76 2.43 15.10 -8.54
N LEU A 77 1.75 16.24 -8.35
CA LEU A 77 1.29 17.11 -9.43
C LEU A 77 2.46 17.62 -10.29
N ILE A 78 3.50 18.13 -9.64
CA ILE A 78 4.69 18.68 -10.34
C ILE A 78 5.38 17.61 -11.18
N ILE A 79 5.47 16.37 -10.67
CA ILE A 79 6.07 15.24 -11.39
C ILE A 79 5.16 14.74 -12.52
N LEU A 80 3.84 14.73 -12.32
CA LEU A 80 2.88 14.23 -13.30
C LEU A 80 2.69 15.17 -14.49
N LEU A 81 2.80 16.48 -14.28
CA LEU A 81 2.58 17.51 -15.31
C LEU A 81 3.48 17.34 -16.56
N PRO A 82 4.81 17.19 -16.45
CA PRO A 82 5.65 16.91 -17.62
C PRO A 82 5.34 15.57 -18.28
N PHE A 83 4.96 14.55 -17.50
CA PHE A 83 4.57 13.24 -18.05
C PHE A 83 3.30 13.32 -18.90
N LEU A 84 2.34 14.15 -18.49
CA LEU A 84 1.09 14.38 -19.22
C LEU A 84 1.34 15.11 -20.56
N LEU A 85 2.30 16.04 -20.60
CA LEU A 85 2.72 16.73 -21.82
C LEU A 85 3.38 15.76 -22.81
N LEU A 86 4.26 14.88 -22.33
CA LEU A 86 4.95 13.88 -23.16
C LEU A 86 3.98 12.84 -23.74
N THR A 87 2.97 12.43 -22.98
CA THR A 87 1.97 11.44 -23.41
C THR A 87 0.96 12.02 -24.42
N GLY A 88 0.89 13.36 -24.53
CA GLY A 88 -0.02 14.03 -25.46
C GLY A 88 -1.49 13.96 -25.04
N ASP A 89 -1.78 13.79 -23.75
CA ASP A 89 -3.15 13.76 -23.22
C ASP A 89 -3.80 15.15 -23.14
N LEU A 90 -3.02 16.21 -23.29
CA LEU A 90 -3.46 17.61 -23.35
C LEU A 90 -3.84 18.08 -24.76
N LYS A 91 -3.89 17.18 -25.74
CA LYS A 91 -4.35 17.50 -27.09
C LYS A 91 -5.85 17.86 -27.08
N PRO A 92 -6.28 18.84 -27.92
CA PRO A 92 -7.66 19.34 -27.91
C PRO A 92 -8.72 18.25 -28.13
N GLU A 93 -8.44 17.28 -28.99
CA GLU A 93 -9.33 16.14 -29.28
C GLU A 93 -9.64 15.28 -28.03
N LYS A 94 -8.64 15.08 -27.15
CA LYS A 94 -8.83 14.36 -25.88
C LYS A 94 -9.50 15.24 -24.84
N LEU A 95 -9.23 16.55 -24.85
CA LEU A 95 -9.84 17.53 -23.96
C LEU A 95 -11.36 17.61 -24.13
N GLU A 96 -11.86 17.50 -25.36
CA GLU A 96 -13.30 17.45 -25.65
C GLU A 96 -13.95 16.19 -25.06
N LEU A 97 -13.26 15.05 -25.07
CA LEU A 97 -13.72 13.83 -24.41
C LEU A 97 -13.80 13.99 -22.89
N PHE A 98 -12.81 14.68 -22.29
CA PHE A 98 -12.80 15.04 -20.86
C PHE A 98 -14.02 15.88 -20.45
N LEU A 99 -14.46 16.78 -21.32
CA LEU A 99 -15.60 17.67 -21.10
C LEU A 99 -16.97 17.02 -21.36
N SER A 100 -16.99 15.82 -21.96
CA SER A 100 -18.24 15.08 -22.17
C SER A 100 -18.88 14.68 -20.84
N TYR A 101 -20.17 14.99 -20.64
CA TYR A 101 -20.89 14.75 -19.38
C TYR A 101 -20.76 13.30 -18.85
N LYS A 102 -20.81 12.29 -19.74
CA LYS A 102 -20.70 10.87 -19.37
C LYS A 102 -19.31 10.48 -18.89
N PHE A 103 -18.27 11.05 -19.49
CA PHE A 103 -16.88 10.73 -19.16
C PHE A 103 -16.36 11.60 -18.03
N GLY A 104 -16.59 12.92 -18.09
CA GLY A 104 -16.30 13.87 -17.03
C GLY A 104 -16.98 13.50 -15.71
N GLY A 105 -18.23 13.03 -15.71
CA GLY A 105 -18.89 12.54 -14.50
C GLY A 105 -18.19 11.33 -13.86
N LYS A 106 -17.80 10.33 -14.67
CA LYS A 106 -17.03 9.16 -14.18
C LYS A 106 -15.65 9.58 -13.69
N LEU A 107 -15.02 10.53 -14.35
CA LEU A 107 -13.72 11.05 -13.98
C LEU A 107 -13.78 11.80 -12.64
N LEU A 108 -14.75 12.71 -12.45
CA LEU A 108 -14.95 13.41 -11.19
C LEU A 108 -15.22 12.43 -10.03
N PHE A 109 -16.02 11.40 -10.28
CA PHE A 109 -16.26 10.35 -9.31
C PHE A 109 -14.97 9.61 -8.93
N SER A 110 -14.15 9.22 -9.92
CA SER A 110 -12.86 8.59 -9.68
C SER A 110 -11.89 9.53 -8.92
N ILE A 111 -11.87 10.81 -9.25
CA ILE A 111 -11.02 11.81 -8.57
C ILE A 111 -11.42 11.93 -7.09
N SER A 112 -12.72 11.96 -6.80
CA SER A 112 -13.23 12.01 -5.43
C SER A 112 -12.79 10.80 -4.61
N LEU A 113 -12.91 9.59 -5.17
CA LEU A 113 -12.45 8.37 -4.52
C LEU A 113 -10.93 8.33 -4.33
N SER A 114 -10.15 8.77 -5.32
CA SER A 114 -8.70 8.85 -5.22
C SER A 114 -8.24 9.82 -4.13
N PHE A 115 -8.92 10.96 -3.99
CA PHE A 115 -8.64 11.92 -2.91
C PHE A 115 -8.88 11.28 -1.52
N LEU A 116 -9.98 10.56 -1.35
CA LEU A 116 -10.28 9.82 -0.12
C LEU A 116 -9.23 8.74 0.18
N MET A 117 -8.80 8.01 -0.85
CA MET A 117 -7.76 6.97 -0.74
C MET A 117 -6.42 7.57 -0.29
N SER A 118 -6.02 8.72 -0.84
CA SER A 118 -4.78 9.41 -0.43
C SER A 118 -4.82 9.84 1.04
N PHE A 119 -5.97 10.34 1.51
CA PHE A 119 -6.15 10.68 2.93
C PHE A 119 -6.06 9.44 3.83
N ALA A 120 -6.75 8.36 3.48
CA ALA A 120 -6.73 7.10 4.21
C ALA A 120 -5.30 6.50 4.27
N MET A 121 -4.55 6.57 3.18
CA MET A 121 -3.17 6.08 3.12
C MET A 121 -2.24 6.83 4.08
N VAL A 122 -2.32 8.16 4.14
CA VAL A 122 -1.51 8.96 5.07
C VAL A 122 -1.84 8.60 6.53
N LEU A 123 -3.13 8.42 6.85
CA LEU A 123 -3.55 7.97 8.18
C LEU A 123 -3.02 6.57 8.51
N GLN A 124 -3.09 5.65 7.55
CA GLN A 124 -2.60 4.30 7.72
C GLN A 124 -1.08 4.30 7.97
N ILE A 125 -0.29 4.96 7.13
CA ILE A 125 1.17 5.06 7.29
C ILE A 125 1.55 5.63 8.65
N LYS A 126 0.80 6.60 9.17
CA LYS A 126 1.04 7.17 10.50
C LYS A 126 0.78 6.14 11.62
N ASN A 127 -0.35 5.44 11.56
CA ASN A 127 -0.85 4.62 12.67
C ASN A 127 -0.29 3.20 12.71
N VAL A 128 0.15 2.63 11.58
CA VAL A 128 0.71 1.28 11.53
C VAL A 128 2.22 1.29 11.34
N SER A 129 2.89 0.15 11.50
CA SER A 129 4.33 0.06 11.20
C SER A 129 4.56 0.05 9.67
N PRO A 130 5.72 0.48 9.17
CA PRO A 130 6.05 0.37 7.74
C PRO A 130 5.90 -1.07 7.21
N LEU A 131 6.26 -2.08 8.02
CA LEU A 131 6.08 -3.48 7.66
C LEU A 131 4.61 -3.85 7.49
N THR A 132 3.77 -3.46 8.45
CA THR A 132 2.32 -3.70 8.39
C THR A 132 1.68 -3.00 7.20
N HIS A 133 2.14 -1.79 6.85
CA HIS A 133 1.69 -1.10 5.64
C HIS A 133 1.97 -1.91 4.37
N MET A 134 3.19 -2.48 4.26
CA MET A 134 3.56 -3.32 3.11
C MET A 134 2.71 -4.60 3.04
N VAL A 135 2.51 -5.30 4.16
CA VAL A 135 1.68 -6.54 4.19
C VAL A 135 0.23 -6.25 3.81
N VAL A 136 -0.36 -5.15 4.31
CA VAL A 136 -1.70 -4.73 3.91
C VAL A 136 -1.76 -4.34 2.43
N GLY A 137 -0.69 -3.74 1.91
CA GLY A 137 -0.54 -3.47 0.47
C GLY A 137 -0.60 -4.75 -0.37
N SER A 138 0.20 -5.76 -0.01
CA SER A 138 0.19 -7.07 -0.68
C SER A 138 -1.17 -7.79 -0.56
N PHE A 139 -1.81 -7.71 0.60
CA PHE A 139 -3.16 -8.24 0.82
C PHE A 139 -4.19 -7.57 -0.10
N LYS A 140 -4.22 -6.23 -0.14
CA LYS A 140 -5.10 -5.46 -1.00
C LYS A 140 -4.87 -5.81 -2.48
N GLY A 141 -3.61 -5.91 -2.90
CA GLY A 141 -3.24 -6.31 -4.26
C GLY A 141 -3.76 -7.70 -4.61
N ALA A 142 -3.53 -8.70 -3.75
CA ALA A 142 -4.00 -10.07 -3.98
C ALA A 142 -5.53 -10.17 -4.07
N ILE A 143 -6.26 -9.46 -3.21
CA ILE A 143 -7.73 -9.38 -3.30
C ILE A 143 -8.17 -8.72 -4.61
N GLN A 144 -7.52 -7.61 -4.99
CA GLN A 144 -7.83 -6.92 -6.25
C GLN A 144 -7.62 -7.85 -7.45
N THR A 145 -6.55 -8.65 -7.48
CA THR A 145 -6.29 -9.63 -8.54
C THR A 145 -7.36 -10.72 -8.59
N LEU A 146 -7.76 -11.27 -7.44
CA LEU A 146 -8.83 -12.27 -7.40
C LEU A 146 -10.19 -11.69 -7.81
N LEU A 147 -10.50 -10.46 -7.40
CA LEU A 147 -11.72 -9.77 -7.83
C LEU A 147 -11.71 -9.53 -9.34
N ALA A 148 -10.56 -9.16 -9.90
CA ALA A 148 -10.41 -9.02 -11.35
C ALA A 148 -10.65 -10.36 -12.08
N ALA A 149 -10.18 -11.48 -11.53
CA ALA A 149 -10.45 -12.81 -12.06
C ALA A 149 -11.95 -13.14 -12.13
N ILE A 150 -12.70 -12.78 -11.08
CA ILE A 150 -14.13 -13.07 -10.99
C ILE A 150 -14.96 -12.12 -11.88
N LEU A 151 -14.67 -10.82 -11.84
CA LEU A 151 -15.50 -9.79 -12.48
C LEU A 151 -15.21 -9.65 -13.98
N TRP A 152 -13.96 -9.77 -14.41
CA TRP A 152 -13.56 -9.57 -15.81
C TRP A 152 -13.37 -10.88 -16.59
N SER A 153 -13.53 -12.04 -15.95
CA SER A 153 -13.29 -13.36 -16.57
C SER A 153 -11.93 -13.45 -17.29
N SER A 154 -10.94 -12.71 -16.81
CA SER A 154 -9.61 -12.69 -17.41
C SER A 154 -8.95 -14.07 -17.25
N LYS A 155 -8.06 -14.41 -18.18
CA LYS A 155 -7.32 -15.67 -18.12
C LYS A 155 -6.34 -15.62 -16.96
N PHE A 156 -6.53 -16.48 -15.97
CA PHE A 156 -5.60 -16.66 -14.86
C PHE A 156 -5.19 -18.13 -14.76
N THR A 157 -3.91 -18.37 -14.51
CA THR A 157 -3.40 -19.72 -14.23
C THR A 157 -3.81 -20.15 -12.81
N ARG A 158 -4.08 -21.44 -12.63
CA ARG A 158 -4.34 -22.02 -11.29
C ARG A 158 -3.25 -21.70 -10.27
N LEU A 159 -1.99 -21.63 -10.70
CA LEU A 159 -0.85 -21.23 -9.85
C LEU A 159 -0.95 -19.77 -9.38
N ASN A 160 -1.33 -18.86 -10.27
CA ASN A 160 -1.50 -17.44 -9.92
C ASN A 160 -2.61 -17.26 -8.87
N LEU A 161 -3.75 -17.92 -9.08
CA LEU A 161 -4.86 -17.89 -8.12
C LEU A 161 -4.46 -18.48 -6.77
N PHE A 162 -3.75 -19.61 -6.76
CA PHE A 162 -3.25 -20.22 -5.53
C PHE A 162 -2.25 -19.33 -4.79
N GLY A 163 -1.30 -18.71 -5.49
CA GLY A 163 -0.35 -17.76 -4.90
C GLY A 163 -1.02 -16.53 -4.28
N ASN A 164 -2.02 -15.96 -4.97
CA ASN A 164 -2.82 -14.86 -4.42
C ASN A 164 -3.60 -15.30 -3.17
N PHE A 165 -4.19 -16.49 -3.18
CA PHE A 165 -4.88 -17.04 -2.01
C PHE A 165 -3.93 -17.24 -0.82
N LEU A 166 -2.73 -17.78 -1.07
CA LEU A 166 -1.71 -17.97 -0.05
C LEU A 166 -1.22 -16.63 0.53
N THR A 167 -1.08 -15.61 -0.32
CA THR A 167 -0.74 -14.23 0.08
C THR A 167 -1.79 -13.65 1.03
N ILE A 168 -3.08 -13.83 0.70
CA ILE A 168 -4.20 -13.39 1.54
C ILE A 168 -4.16 -14.11 2.88
N PHE A 169 -4.03 -15.43 2.86
CA PHE A 169 -4.00 -16.26 4.06
C PHE A 169 -2.81 -15.90 4.98
N GLY A 170 -1.61 -15.75 4.41
CA GLY A 170 -0.42 -15.32 5.16
C GLY A 170 -0.60 -13.94 5.80
N SER A 171 -1.24 -13.00 5.10
CA SER A 171 -1.53 -11.66 5.62
C SER A 171 -2.52 -11.68 6.78
N PHE A 172 -3.51 -12.57 6.76
CA PHE A 172 -4.42 -12.77 7.91
C PHE A 172 -3.68 -13.32 9.13
N ILE A 173 -2.83 -14.33 8.95
CA ILE A 173 -2.00 -14.88 10.04
C ILE A 173 -1.08 -13.80 10.61
N TYR A 174 -0.41 -13.03 9.75
CA TYR A 174 0.44 -11.92 10.16
C TYR A 174 -0.34 -10.89 11.00
N GLY A 175 -1.54 -10.52 10.56
CA GLY A 175 -2.41 -9.59 11.29
C GLY A 175 -2.77 -10.10 12.68
N TYR A 176 -3.18 -11.36 12.78
CA TYR A 176 -3.54 -12.00 14.05
C TYR A 176 -2.36 -12.07 15.04
N LEU A 177 -1.18 -12.51 14.56
CA LEU A 177 0.01 -12.61 15.40
C LEU A 177 0.51 -11.24 15.86
N THR A 178 0.47 -10.25 14.97
CA THR A 178 0.89 -8.88 15.29
C THR A 178 -0.06 -8.23 16.31
N ASP A 179 -1.37 -8.46 16.19
CA ASP A 179 -2.35 -7.97 17.16
C ASP A 179 -2.14 -8.61 18.54
N LYS A 180 -1.94 -9.93 18.58
CA LYS A 180 -1.66 -10.67 19.81
C LYS A 180 -0.39 -10.14 20.51
N GLU A 181 0.70 -9.95 19.77
CA GLU A 181 1.94 -9.40 20.32
C GLU A 181 1.78 -7.99 20.89
N LYS A 182 0.99 -7.14 20.25
CA LYS A 182 0.74 -5.77 20.75
C LYS A 182 0.03 -5.82 22.09
N LYS A 183 -1.01 -6.63 22.22
CA LYS A 183 -1.76 -6.81 23.47
C LYS A 183 -0.87 -7.37 24.59
N GLU A 184 -0.04 -8.37 24.31
CA GLU A 184 0.89 -8.93 25.30
C GLU A 184 1.93 -7.90 25.78
N LYS A 185 2.44 -7.04 24.87
CA LYS A 185 3.37 -5.96 25.23
C LYS A 185 2.70 -4.88 26.08
N GLU A 186 1.44 -4.52 25.78
CA GLU A 186 0.67 -3.57 26.59
C GLU A 186 0.40 -4.10 28.00
N ILE A 187 0.00 -5.37 28.13
CA ILE A 187 -0.22 -6.01 29.44
C ILE A 187 1.06 -6.00 30.26
N LYS A 188 2.19 -6.43 29.69
CA LYS A 188 3.49 -6.43 30.40
C LYS A 188 3.90 -5.03 30.87
N LYS A 189 3.67 -4.01 30.04
CA LYS A 189 3.96 -2.61 30.40
C LYS A 189 3.07 -2.11 31.54
N LEU A 190 1.79 -2.47 31.56
CA LEU A 190 0.88 -2.11 32.65
C LEU A 190 1.26 -2.82 33.95
N THR A 191 1.64 -4.10 33.88
CA THR A 191 2.10 -4.87 35.05
C THR A 191 3.42 -4.31 35.61
N SER A 192 4.36 -3.89 34.77
CA SER A 192 5.63 -3.30 35.25
C SER A 192 5.41 -1.95 35.95
N ILE A 193 4.53 -1.10 35.42
CA ILE A 193 4.17 0.18 36.05
C ILE A 193 3.46 -0.04 37.39
N ALA A 194 2.62 -1.08 37.49
CA ALA A 194 1.96 -1.43 38.74
C ALA A 194 2.94 -1.92 39.80
N MET A 195 3.98 -2.69 39.41
CA MET A 195 5.02 -3.17 40.33
C MET A 195 5.99 -2.07 40.79
N GLU A 196 6.24 -1.04 39.97
CA GLU A 196 7.12 0.09 40.33
C GLU A 196 6.46 1.08 41.32
N LYS A 197 5.13 1.02 41.46
CA LYS A 197 4.36 1.88 42.38
C LYS A 197 4.12 1.24 43.77
N ILE A 198 4.60 0.02 44.01
CA ILE A 198 4.51 -0.71 45.28
C ILE A 198 5.89 -0.72 45.93
#